data_AF-C7NQZ1-F1
#
_entry.id   AF-C7NQZ1-F1
#
_cell.length_a   1.000
_cell.length_b   1.000
_cell.length_c   1.000
_cell.angle_alpha   90.00
_cell.angle_beta   90.00
_cell.angle_gamma   90.00
#
_symmetry.space_group_name_H-M   'P 1'
#
loop_
_entity.id
_entity.type
_entity.pdbx_description
1 polymer ?
#
loop_
_entity_poly.entity_id
_entity_poly.type
_entity_poly.pdbx_seq_one_letter_code
_entity_poly.pdbx_strand_id
1 'polypeptide(L)'
;MSVSTDLLERCWEHPSSLDYEDTDRLVKVLKGSDSETRRTIAKALCEVSKENREAVQPIVGNIFAFLRESNADDQIRIDLTRAISEGTAADPERFDHGDLRTLKQLLLDDNRWVRHSAAWTTELVAFGRSSKIFIWEEMLSDLLRDPHPSVRKHCCRALAHLERVGGLDSSHVDTVCLLLTDDEPEVRTAATIALGAIGSEAAIETLRTHEDPDADVAIDTQHALREATFPRHTVTRWGADFTSLQVGDWISIRTKAPVRTGHLRGKVIDVGTSDTRTVTAKNPYEGYSFTLVQQNSSIRWTMDDRRTSDSLHSLVTGLGRVHPIQISLMYAVEGDKMTVDFGADTRTFDIITVDSGAENFCVVGTDGEWTVTFRLSGTAPFVTSQNDGHRLPIAGIELRAFDIDKSTVG
;
A
#
# COMPACT_ATOMS: atom_id res chain seq x y z
N MET A 1 11.33 31.84 28.07
CA MET A 1 12.36 30.78 28.15
C MET A 1 13.09 30.81 26.82
N SER A 2 14.41 30.98 26.81
CA SER A 2 15.22 30.86 25.59
C SER A 2 15.56 29.38 25.36
N VAL A 3 15.64 28.95 24.11
CA VAL A 3 16.25 27.64 23.79
C VAL A 3 17.74 27.73 24.12
N SER A 4 18.30 26.73 24.79
CA SER A 4 19.76 26.65 24.95
C SER A 4 20.41 26.49 23.58
N THR A 5 21.49 27.22 23.31
CA THR A 5 22.26 27.07 22.05
C THR A 5 22.68 25.61 21.83
N ASP A 6 23.08 24.93 22.91
CA ASP A 6 23.44 23.51 22.92
C ASP A 6 22.30 22.60 22.40
N LEU A 7 21.05 22.90 22.75
CA LEU A 7 19.91 22.11 22.28
C LEU A 7 19.67 22.30 20.78
N LEU A 8 19.84 23.53 20.27
CA LEU A 8 19.72 23.80 18.83
C LEU A 8 20.87 23.18 18.03
N GLU A 9 22.11 23.21 18.56
CA GLU A 9 23.27 22.57 17.93
C GLU A 9 23.07 21.06 17.81
N ARG A 10 22.58 20.40 18.88
CA ARG A 10 22.25 18.96 18.84
C ARG A 10 21.22 18.60 17.78
N CYS A 11 20.26 19.49 17.47
CA CYS A 11 19.27 19.25 16.40
C CYS A 11 19.90 19.09 15.02
N TRP A 12 21.06 19.72 14.79
CA TRP A 12 21.75 19.68 13.50
C TRP A 12 22.85 18.63 13.45
N GLU A 13 23.60 18.47 14.54
CA GLU A 13 24.76 17.57 14.57
C GLU A 13 24.37 16.13 14.90
N HIS A 14 23.40 15.96 15.81
CA HIS A 14 23.01 14.66 16.36
C HIS A 14 21.48 14.54 16.52
N PRO A 15 20.67 14.79 15.47
CA PRO A 15 19.20 14.77 15.54
C PRO A 15 18.63 13.45 16.10
N SER A 16 19.28 12.31 15.81
CA SER A 16 18.88 10.99 16.31
C SER A 16 19.06 10.81 17.82
N SER A 17 19.83 11.68 18.48
CA SER A 17 20.08 11.63 19.93
C SER A 17 19.03 12.35 20.78
N LEU A 18 18.13 13.12 20.16
CA LEU A 18 17.12 13.88 20.89
C LEU A 18 15.97 12.98 21.30
N ASP A 19 15.45 13.20 22.50
CA ASP A 19 14.28 12.50 23.02
C ASP A 19 13.03 13.40 23.02
N TYR A 20 11.93 12.87 23.56
CA TYR A 20 10.69 13.62 23.72
C TYR A 20 10.84 14.87 24.61
N GLU A 21 11.66 14.85 25.65
CA GLU A 21 11.80 16.01 26.55
C GLU A 21 12.47 17.17 25.82
N ASP A 22 13.46 16.86 24.98
CA ASP A 22 14.15 17.82 24.12
C ASP A 22 13.17 18.46 23.12
N THR A 23 12.36 17.67 22.42
CA THR A 23 11.40 18.18 21.43
C THR A 23 10.23 18.94 22.07
N ASP A 24 9.75 18.51 23.24
CA ASP A 24 8.73 19.23 24.01
C ASP A 24 9.23 20.61 24.49
N ARG A 25 10.51 20.71 24.90
CA ARG A 25 11.13 22.01 25.22
C ARG A 25 11.16 22.94 24.01
N LEU A 26 11.51 22.43 22.82
CA LEU A 26 11.49 23.20 21.59
C LEU A 26 10.08 23.76 21.30
N VAL A 27 9.05 22.94 21.38
CA VAL A 27 7.66 23.38 21.14
C VAL A 27 7.17 24.39 22.20
N LYS A 28 7.58 24.25 23.46
CA LYS A 28 7.28 25.25 24.49
C LYS A 28 7.88 26.61 24.17
N VAL A 29 9.12 26.65 23.66
CA VAL A 29 9.76 27.91 23.27
C VAL A 29 9.18 28.48 21.97
N LEU A 30 8.77 27.62 21.03
CA LEU A 30 8.08 28.00 19.79
C LEU A 30 6.87 28.91 20.06
N LYS A 31 6.02 28.55 21.04
CA LYS A 31 4.80 29.29 21.38
C LYS A 31 5.06 30.73 21.84
N GLY A 32 6.12 30.94 22.62
CA GLY A 32 6.41 32.21 23.30
C GLY A 32 7.42 33.14 22.62
N SER A 33 7.99 32.74 21.47
CA SER A 33 9.10 33.46 20.83
C SER A 33 8.70 34.33 19.65
N ASP A 34 9.62 35.19 19.20
CA ASP A 34 9.51 35.96 17.96
C ASP A 34 9.57 35.08 16.69
N SER A 35 9.31 35.67 15.53
CA SER A 35 9.25 34.96 14.24
C SER A 35 10.56 34.30 13.82
N GLU A 36 11.72 34.89 14.12
CA GLU A 36 13.03 34.35 13.70
C GLU A 36 13.38 33.11 14.54
N THR A 37 13.17 33.22 15.84
CA THR A 37 13.31 32.09 16.76
C THR A 37 12.34 30.97 16.39
N ARG A 38 11.09 31.30 16.01
CA ARG A 38 10.11 30.30 15.56
C ARG A 38 10.55 29.56 14.31
N ARG A 39 11.11 30.24 13.30
CA ARG A 39 11.66 29.60 12.09
C ARG A 39 12.78 28.63 12.42
N THR A 40 13.71 29.06 13.27
CA THR A 40 14.84 28.22 13.69
C THR A 40 14.34 26.95 14.38
N ILE A 41 13.39 27.08 15.30
CA ILE A 41 12.80 25.94 16.02
C ILE A 41 11.99 25.04 15.08
N ALA A 42 11.19 25.62 14.19
CA ALA A 42 10.40 24.85 13.22
C ALA A 42 11.29 23.98 12.33
N LYS A 43 12.37 24.57 11.81
CA LYS A 43 13.36 23.84 11.02
C LYS A 43 14.07 22.77 11.86
N ALA A 44 14.40 23.05 13.12
CA ALA A 44 15.06 22.09 14.00
C ALA A 44 14.17 20.87 14.25
N LEU A 45 12.89 21.09 14.56
CA LEU A 45 11.90 20.03 14.71
C LEU A 45 11.73 19.22 13.41
N CYS A 46 11.77 19.88 12.26
CA CYS A 46 11.73 19.22 10.95
C CYS A 46 12.94 18.28 10.74
N GLU A 47 14.17 18.72 10.98
CA GLU A 47 15.34 17.84 10.81
C GLU A 47 15.37 16.70 11.84
N VAL A 48 15.03 16.98 13.10
CA VAL A 48 14.91 15.93 14.12
C VAL A 48 13.87 14.90 13.70
N SER A 49 12.74 15.32 13.14
CA SER A 49 11.67 14.40 12.73
C SER A 49 12.10 13.42 11.63
N LYS A 50 13.03 13.79 10.74
CA LYS A 50 13.51 12.90 9.67
C LYS A 50 14.36 11.74 10.21
N GLU A 51 15.09 11.99 11.28
CA GLU A 51 16.07 11.04 11.85
C GLU A 51 15.54 10.33 13.12
N ASN A 52 14.60 10.96 13.83
CA ASN A 52 13.97 10.43 15.03
C ASN A 52 12.49 10.82 15.14
N ARG A 53 11.66 10.15 14.35
CA ARG A 53 10.20 10.30 14.33
C ARG A 53 9.57 10.05 15.71
N GLU A 54 10.11 9.12 16.49
CA GLU A 54 9.63 8.73 17.83
C GLU A 54 9.75 9.89 18.85
N ALA A 55 10.77 10.75 18.72
CA ALA A 55 10.89 11.92 19.57
C ALA A 55 9.86 13.01 19.25
N VAL A 56 9.37 13.06 18.01
CA VAL A 56 8.41 14.08 17.54
C VAL A 56 6.96 13.60 17.65
N GLN A 57 6.71 12.29 17.56
CA GLN A 57 5.36 11.70 17.65
C GLN A 57 4.54 12.25 18.85
N PRO A 58 5.06 12.34 20.09
CA PRO A 58 4.24 12.76 21.23
C PRO A 58 3.86 14.24 21.19
N ILE A 59 4.59 15.07 20.43
CA ILE A 59 4.37 16.52 20.35
C ILE A 59 3.57 16.95 19.11
N VAL A 60 3.15 16.02 18.23
CA VAL A 60 2.38 16.32 17.01
C VAL A 60 1.15 17.19 17.30
N GLY A 61 0.35 16.85 18.32
CA GLY A 61 -0.82 17.64 18.72
C GLY A 61 -0.45 19.05 19.22
N ASN A 62 0.73 19.22 19.82
CA ASN A 62 1.20 20.52 20.27
C ASN A 62 1.61 21.42 19.09
N ILE A 63 2.16 20.83 18.03
CA ILE A 63 2.49 21.51 16.78
C ILE A 63 1.20 21.93 16.05
N PHE A 64 0.19 21.03 15.96
CA PHE A 64 -1.12 21.39 15.42
C PHE A 64 -1.78 22.54 16.19
N ALA A 65 -1.73 22.52 17.52
CA ALA A 65 -2.26 23.60 18.35
C ALA A 65 -1.56 24.93 18.05
N PHE A 66 -0.23 24.93 17.91
CA PHE A 66 0.52 26.13 17.53
C PHE A 66 0.13 26.65 16.15
N LEU A 67 0.05 25.80 15.13
CA LEU A 67 -0.34 26.20 13.77
C LEU A 67 -1.77 26.77 13.73
N ARG A 68 -2.67 26.25 14.56
CA ARG A 68 -4.06 26.74 14.65
C ARG A 68 -4.17 28.09 15.35
N GLU A 69 -3.34 28.34 16.37
CA GLU A 69 -3.41 29.53 17.23
C GLU A 69 -2.52 30.67 16.73
N SER A 70 -1.57 30.39 15.83
CA SER A 70 -0.62 31.37 15.32
C SER A 70 -0.88 31.70 13.85
N ASN A 71 -0.69 32.98 13.49
CA ASN A 71 -0.53 33.38 12.10
C ASN A 71 0.92 33.17 11.67
N ALA A 72 1.33 31.90 11.55
CA ALA A 72 2.67 31.52 11.17
C ALA A 72 2.94 31.84 9.68
N ASP A 73 4.14 32.31 9.38
CA ASP A 73 4.55 32.48 7.98
C ASP A 73 4.72 31.14 7.26
N ASP A 74 4.81 31.20 5.93
CA ASP A 74 4.86 30.03 5.07
C ASP A 74 5.97 29.04 5.45
N GLN A 75 7.16 29.52 5.79
CA GLN A 75 8.29 28.65 6.10
C GLN A 75 8.03 27.86 7.39
N ILE A 76 7.49 28.53 8.42
CA ILE A 76 7.10 27.86 9.66
C ILE A 76 6.02 26.82 9.39
N ARG A 77 5.00 27.15 8.58
CA ARG A 77 3.93 26.19 8.23
C ARG A 77 4.48 24.99 7.47
N ILE A 78 5.39 25.19 6.52
CA ILE A 78 6.04 24.12 5.76
C ILE A 78 6.80 23.17 6.70
N ASP A 79 7.73 23.71 7.49
CA ASP A 79 8.61 22.90 8.33
C ASP A 79 7.83 22.15 9.42
N LEU A 80 6.86 22.81 10.05
CA LEU A 80 6.03 22.19 11.08
C LEU A 80 5.05 21.17 10.52
N THR A 81 4.45 21.41 9.35
CA THR A 81 3.56 20.41 8.73
C THR A 81 4.35 19.18 8.27
N ARG A 82 5.60 19.37 7.81
CA ARG A 82 6.50 18.26 7.54
C ARG A 82 6.86 17.50 8.82
N ALA A 83 7.21 18.18 9.91
CA ALA A 83 7.48 17.54 11.19
C ALA A 83 6.28 16.75 11.73
N ILE A 84 5.06 17.28 11.54
CA ILE A 84 3.81 16.57 11.80
C ILE A 84 3.73 15.29 10.97
N SER A 85 4.01 15.34 9.68
CA SER A 85 3.93 14.18 8.78
C SER A 85 4.88 13.06 9.22
N GLU A 86 6.13 13.41 9.49
CA GLU A 86 7.17 12.48 9.94
C GLU A 86 6.83 11.87 11.31
N GLY A 87 6.37 12.68 12.28
CA GLY A 87 5.92 12.19 13.59
C GLY A 87 4.64 11.34 13.50
N THR A 88 3.75 11.64 12.54
CA THR A 88 2.53 10.87 12.27
C THR A 88 2.85 9.47 11.78
N ALA A 89 3.92 9.30 10.99
CA ALA A 89 4.32 7.98 10.49
C ALA A 89 4.65 6.99 11.63
N ALA A 90 5.02 7.46 12.82
CA ALA A 90 5.25 6.63 14.00
C ALA A 90 3.95 6.22 14.73
N ASP A 91 2.89 7.03 14.67
CA ASP A 91 1.57 6.68 15.23
C ASP A 91 0.41 7.32 14.45
N PRO A 92 -0.04 6.67 13.36
CA PRO A 92 -1.09 7.21 12.51
C PRO A 92 -2.50 7.27 13.14
N GLU A 93 -2.72 6.62 14.29
CA GLU A 93 -4.04 6.51 14.92
C GLU A 93 -4.33 7.62 15.97
N ARG A 94 -3.32 8.43 16.32
CA ARG A 94 -3.35 9.37 17.46
C ARG A 94 -4.37 10.51 17.37
N PHE A 95 -4.77 10.90 16.17
CA PHE A 95 -5.43 12.19 15.90
C PHE A 95 -6.74 12.42 16.66
N ASP A 96 -6.88 13.60 17.27
CA ASP A 96 -8.15 14.06 17.84
C ASP A 96 -8.94 14.99 16.87
N HIS A 97 -10.13 15.45 17.28
CA HIS A 97 -10.96 16.33 16.45
C HIS A 97 -10.31 17.70 16.17
N GLY A 98 -9.46 18.18 17.10
CA GLY A 98 -8.72 19.43 16.95
C GLY A 98 -7.62 19.31 15.90
N ASP A 99 -6.87 18.21 15.92
CA ASP A 99 -5.81 17.93 14.94
C ASP A 99 -6.40 17.81 13.53
N LEU A 100 -7.48 17.06 13.38
CA LEU A 100 -8.17 16.88 12.10
C LEU A 100 -8.72 18.20 11.54
N ARG A 101 -9.20 19.10 12.40
CA ARG A 101 -9.63 20.44 11.98
C ARG A 101 -8.47 21.23 11.41
N THR A 102 -7.32 21.23 12.08
CA THR A 102 -6.13 21.95 11.61
C THR A 102 -5.58 21.32 10.34
N LEU A 103 -5.51 19.99 10.25
CA LEU A 103 -5.08 19.28 9.04
C LEU A 103 -5.94 19.64 7.83
N LYS A 104 -7.27 19.69 8.00
CA LYS A 104 -8.21 20.16 6.97
C LYS A 104 -7.92 21.59 6.51
N GLN A 105 -7.50 22.49 7.40
CA GLN A 105 -7.11 23.86 7.02
C GLN A 105 -5.80 23.86 6.23
N LEU A 106 -4.81 23.05 6.63
CA LEU A 106 -3.52 22.95 5.95
C LEU A 106 -3.63 22.32 4.55
N LEU A 107 -4.61 21.45 4.33
CA LEU A 107 -4.96 20.93 2.99
C LEU A 107 -5.48 22.01 2.04
N LEU A 108 -5.99 23.13 2.56
CA LEU A 108 -6.53 24.26 1.80
C LEU A 108 -5.60 25.48 1.84
N ASP A 109 -4.35 25.31 2.29
CA ASP A 109 -3.38 26.40 2.39
C ASP A 109 -2.99 26.94 1.00
N ASP A 110 -2.75 28.24 0.89
CA ASP A 110 -2.31 28.84 -0.38
C ASP A 110 -0.95 28.30 -0.82
N ASN A 111 -0.09 27.91 0.13
CA ASN A 111 1.23 27.39 -0.14
C ASN A 111 1.20 25.90 -0.49
N ARG A 112 1.64 25.58 -1.72
CA ARG A 112 1.68 24.21 -2.25
C ARG A 112 2.46 23.21 -1.40
N TRP A 113 3.50 23.64 -0.70
CA TRP A 113 4.34 22.75 0.13
C TRP A 113 3.67 22.41 1.45
N VAL A 114 2.86 23.33 1.98
CA VAL A 114 1.98 23.07 3.13
C VAL A 114 0.91 22.06 2.73
N ARG A 115 0.22 22.30 1.60
CA ARG A 115 -0.79 21.35 1.09
C ARG A 115 -0.20 19.97 0.81
N HIS A 116 0.98 19.90 0.20
CA HIS A 116 1.68 18.64 -0.04
C HIS A 116 1.92 17.87 1.26
N SER A 117 2.49 18.51 2.28
CA SER A 117 2.78 17.88 3.57
C SER A 117 1.48 17.48 4.29
N ALA A 118 0.44 18.30 4.20
CA ALA A 118 -0.88 17.99 4.73
C ALA A 118 -1.54 16.79 4.01
N ALA A 119 -1.41 16.72 2.68
CA ALA A 119 -1.90 15.59 1.90
C ALA A 119 -1.15 14.30 2.27
N TRP A 120 0.17 14.38 2.46
CA TRP A 120 0.96 13.25 2.95
C TRP A 120 0.53 12.81 4.36
N THR A 121 0.34 13.75 5.30
CA THR A 121 -0.20 13.43 6.63
C THR A 121 -1.57 12.76 6.52
N THR A 122 -2.43 13.23 5.61
CA THR A 122 -3.77 12.67 5.39
C THR A 122 -3.71 11.24 4.85
N GLU A 123 -2.76 10.96 3.95
CA GLU A 123 -2.49 9.61 3.50
C GLU A 123 -2.09 8.70 4.66
N LEU A 124 -1.18 9.14 5.53
CA LEU A 124 -0.77 8.37 6.71
C LEU A 124 -1.96 8.12 7.67
N VAL A 125 -2.81 9.11 7.89
CA VAL A 125 -4.02 8.97 8.73
C VAL A 125 -5.01 7.98 8.12
N ALA A 126 -5.21 8.02 6.79
CA ALA A 126 -6.03 7.06 6.05
C ALA A 126 -5.45 5.66 6.13
N PHE A 127 -4.13 5.57 5.99
CA PHE A 127 -3.38 4.36 6.18
C PHE A 127 -3.63 3.78 7.58
N GLY A 128 -3.63 4.60 8.64
CA GLY A 128 -3.98 4.19 10.01
C GLY A 128 -5.45 3.78 10.25
N ARG A 129 -6.31 3.73 9.23
CA ARG A 129 -7.76 3.48 9.35
C ARG A 129 -8.49 4.42 10.29
N SER A 130 -8.04 5.66 10.42
CA SER A 130 -8.80 6.62 11.23
C SER A 130 -10.16 6.85 10.58
N SER A 131 -11.21 6.26 11.16
CA SER A 131 -12.58 6.42 10.66
C SER A 131 -13.06 7.88 10.67
N LYS A 132 -12.33 8.74 11.37
CA LYS A 132 -12.59 10.16 11.51
C LYS A 132 -12.38 10.97 10.23
N ILE A 133 -11.69 10.43 9.22
CA ILE A 133 -11.43 11.13 7.96
C ILE A 133 -12.28 10.64 6.78
N PHE A 134 -13.19 9.67 6.97
CA PHE A 134 -14.16 9.29 5.92
C PHE A 134 -15.02 10.47 5.46
N ILE A 135 -15.28 11.43 6.36
CA ILE A 135 -16.01 12.66 6.07
C ILE A 135 -15.27 13.63 5.13
N TRP A 136 -14.08 13.26 4.64
CA TRP A 136 -13.26 14.08 3.74
C TRP A 136 -13.33 13.62 2.29
N GLU A 137 -14.16 12.64 1.93
CA GLU A 137 -14.28 12.10 0.57
C GLU A 137 -14.41 13.21 -0.49
N GLU A 138 -15.37 14.13 -0.33
CA GLU A 138 -15.57 15.24 -1.27
C GLU A 138 -14.33 16.13 -1.41
N MET A 139 -13.73 16.50 -0.28
CA MET A 139 -12.53 17.35 -0.26
C MET A 139 -11.32 16.65 -0.88
N LEU A 140 -11.12 15.35 -0.60
CA LEU A 140 -10.05 14.57 -1.21
C LEU A 140 -10.26 14.45 -2.71
N SER A 141 -11.51 14.30 -3.15
CA SER A 141 -11.90 14.26 -4.57
C SER A 141 -11.61 15.58 -5.29
N ASP A 142 -11.83 16.72 -4.62
CA ASP A 142 -11.46 18.03 -5.16
C ASP A 142 -9.94 18.17 -5.30
N LEU A 143 -9.18 17.71 -4.29
CA LEU A 143 -7.71 17.77 -4.28
C LEU A 143 -7.04 16.83 -5.28
N LEU A 144 -7.77 15.87 -5.87
CA LEU A 144 -7.31 15.14 -7.05
C LEU A 144 -7.06 16.07 -8.25
N ARG A 145 -7.58 17.30 -8.25
CA ARG A 145 -7.34 18.32 -9.28
C ARG A 145 -6.37 19.42 -8.82
N ASP A 146 -5.68 19.23 -7.68
CA ASP A 146 -4.72 20.22 -7.19
C ASP A 146 -3.61 20.48 -8.23
N PRO A 147 -3.17 21.73 -8.43
CA PRO A 147 -2.10 22.04 -9.37
C PRO A 147 -0.77 21.34 -9.01
N HIS A 148 -0.56 20.97 -7.75
CA HIS A 148 0.66 20.32 -7.31
C HIS A 148 0.55 18.78 -7.41
N PRO A 149 1.41 18.11 -8.19
CA PRO A 149 1.32 16.66 -8.43
C PRO A 149 1.41 15.84 -7.14
N SER A 150 2.26 16.24 -6.20
CA SER A 150 2.38 15.51 -4.93
C SER A 150 1.11 15.57 -4.08
N VAL A 151 0.29 16.64 -4.20
CA VAL A 151 -1.01 16.70 -3.52
C VAL A 151 -1.96 15.68 -4.14
N ARG A 152 -2.08 15.68 -5.48
CA ARG A 152 -2.90 14.70 -6.21
C ARG A 152 -2.53 13.26 -5.86
N LYS A 153 -1.22 12.96 -5.89
CA LYS A 153 -0.65 11.65 -5.53
C LYS A 153 -1.10 11.19 -4.13
N HIS A 154 -0.85 12.00 -3.11
CA HIS A 154 -1.15 11.62 -1.73
C HIS A 154 -2.66 11.54 -1.47
N CYS A 155 -3.47 12.43 -2.05
CA CYS A 155 -4.93 12.35 -1.96
C CYS A 155 -5.46 11.08 -2.64
N CYS A 156 -4.93 10.71 -3.80
CA CYS A 156 -5.29 9.48 -4.50
C CYS A 156 -4.95 8.23 -3.68
N ARG A 157 -3.74 8.19 -3.08
CA ARG A 157 -3.35 7.10 -2.16
C ARG A 157 -4.20 7.07 -0.89
N ALA A 158 -4.58 8.24 -0.34
CA ALA A 158 -5.48 8.32 0.81
C ALA A 158 -6.84 7.69 0.49
N LEU A 159 -7.44 8.01 -0.66
CA LEU A 159 -8.69 7.38 -1.12
C LEU A 159 -8.51 5.85 -1.26
N ALA A 160 -7.40 5.39 -1.84
CA ALA A 160 -7.09 3.97 -1.94
C ALA A 160 -7.01 3.26 -0.57
N HIS A 161 -6.51 3.94 0.46
CA HIS A 161 -6.48 3.39 1.83
C HIS A 161 -7.88 3.34 2.45
N LEU A 162 -8.66 4.41 2.29
CA LEU A 162 -10.04 4.47 2.78
C LEU A 162 -10.93 3.39 2.11
N GLU A 163 -10.79 3.18 0.80
CA GLU A 163 -11.51 2.12 0.07
C GLU A 163 -11.23 0.72 0.62
N ARG A 164 -9.97 0.43 0.99
CA ARG A 164 -9.59 -0.87 1.58
C ARG A 164 -10.16 -1.10 2.97
N VAL A 165 -10.59 -0.05 3.66
CA VAL A 165 -11.30 -0.14 4.95
C VAL A 165 -12.81 -0.28 4.73
N GLY A 166 -13.31 0.15 3.57
CA GLY A 166 -14.71 0.13 3.17
C GLY A 166 -15.47 1.35 3.70
N GLY A 167 -16.47 1.81 2.96
CA GLY A 167 -17.37 2.89 3.37
C GLY A 167 -17.26 4.19 2.58
N LEU A 168 -16.55 4.20 1.46
CA LEU A 168 -16.61 5.30 0.49
C LEU A 168 -17.69 5.03 -0.57
N ASP A 169 -18.28 6.09 -1.08
CA ASP A 169 -19.06 6.02 -2.31
C ASP A 169 -18.08 5.95 -3.49
N SER A 170 -18.40 5.19 -4.54
CA SER A 170 -17.56 5.10 -5.74
C SER A 170 -17.65 6.37 -6.61
N SER A 171 -17.96 7.52 -6.00
CA SER A 171 -18.24 8.81 -6.64
C SER A 171 -16.99 9.43 -7.26
N HIS A 172 -15.81 9.11 -6.73
CA HIS A 172 -14.52 9.63 -7.19
C HIS A 172 -13.85 8.80 -8.30
N VAL A 173 -14.43 7.65 -8.69
CA VAL A 173 -13.85 6.74 -9.69
C VAL A 173 -13.50 7.48 -10.98
N ASP A 174 -14.43 8.28 -11.52
CA ASP A 174 -14.21 9.03 -12.76
C ASP A 174 -13.04 10.01 -12.65
N THR A 175 -12.90 10.67 -11.49
CA THR A 175 -11.79 11.60 -11.26
C THR A 175 -10.46 10.86 -11.14
N VAL A 176 -10.44 9.70 -10.51
CA VAL A 176 -9.24 8.84 -10.44
C VAL A 176 -8.87 8.31 -11.82
N CYS A 177 -9.85 7.92 -12.66
CA CYS A 177 -9.58 7.48 -14.03
C CYS A 177 -8.89 8.57 -14.87
N LEU A 178 -9.27 9.84 -14.71
CA LEU A 178 -8.60 10.96 -15.40
C LEU A 178 -7.12 11.12 -15.00
N LEU A 179 -6.73 10.70 -13.78
CA LEU A 179 -5.34 10.76 -13.33
C LEU A 179 -4.44 9.69 -13.96
N LEU A 180 -4.99 8.70 -14.67
CA LEU A 180 -4.20 7.78 -15.49
C LEU A 180 -3.54 8.46 -16.70
N THR A 181 -3.93 9.69 -17.03
CA THR A 181 -3.29 10.49 -18.09
C THR A 181 -2.53 11.69 -17.52
N ASP A 182 -2.24 11.70 -16.22
CA ASP A 182 -1.46 12.77 -15.59
C ASP A 182 -0.02 12.83 -16.14
N ASP A 183 0.52 14.04 -16.28
CA ASP A 183 1.88 14.25 -16.76
C ASP A 183 2.93 13.56 -15.86
N GLU A 184 2.67 13.47 -14.55
CA GLU A 184 3.60 12.92 -13.57
C GLU A 184 3.39 11.40 -13.39
N PRO A 185 4.40 10.56 -13.66
CA PRO A 185 4.30 9.10 -13.50
C PRO A 185 3.91 8.69 -12.07
N GLU A 186 4.39 9.39 -11.04
CA GLU A 186 4.01 9.09 -9.65
C GLU A 186 2.51 9.27 -9.39
N VAL A 187 1.85 10.21 -10.08
CA VAL A 187 0.40 10.43 -9.97
C VAL A 187 -0.36 9.33 -10.71
N ARG A 188 0.11 8.92 -11.89
CA ARG A 188 -0.46 7.79 -12.63
C ARG A 188 -0.36 6.49 -11.83
N THR A 189 0.78 6.21 -11.20
CA THR A 189 0.93 5.09 -10.26
C THR A 189 -0.04 5.17 -9.08
N ALA A 190 -0.24 6.36 -8.50
CA ALA A 190 -1.22 6.51 -7.42
C ALA A 190 -2.66 6.23 -7.91
N ALA A 191 -2.99 6.65 -9.13
CA ALA A 191 -4.28 6.38 -9.75
C ALA A 191 -4.50 4.88 -10.00
N THR A 192 -3.50 4.16 -10.52
CA THR A 192 -3.61 2.69 -10.70
C THR A 192 -3.81 1.98 -9.36
N ILE A 193 -3.07 2.38 -8.32
CA ILE A 193 -3.24 1.85 -6.95
C ILE A 193 -4.67 2.08 -6.43
N ALA A 194 -5.23 3.28 -6.64
CA ALA A 194 -6.57 3.61 -6.19
C ALA A 194 -7.63 2.81 -6.95
N LEU A 195 -7.55 2.71 -8.27
CA LEU A 195 -8.47 1.89 -9.07
C LEU A 195 -8.40 0.41 -8.67
N GLY A 196 -7.20 -0.11 -8.39
CA GLY A 196 -7.00 -1.47 -7.89
C GLY A 196 -7.67 -1.70 -6.53
N ALA A 197 -7.63 -0.69 -5.64
CA ALA A 197 -8.29 -0.74 -4.34
C ALA A 197 -9.81 -0.68 -4.43
N ILE A 198 -10.33 0.20 -5.30
CA ILE A 198 -11.76 0.41 -5.59
C ILE A 198 -12.38 -0.89 -6.14
N GLY A 199 -11.76 -1.49 -7.17
CA GLY A 199 -12.20 -2.77 -7.73
C GLY A 199 -13.63 -2.80 -8.29
N SER A 200 -14.21 -1.65 -8.61
CA SER A 200 -15.50 -1.57 -9.30
C SER A 200 -15.36 -2.05 -10.74
N GLU A 201 -16.47 -2.44 -11.38
CA GLU A 201 -16.45 -2.88 -12.79
C GLU A 201 -15.84 -1.82 -13.72
N ALA A 202 -16.17 -0.53 -13.49
CA ALA A 202 -15.60 0.59 -14.22
C ALA A 202 -14.08 0.74 -13.99
N ALA A 203 -13.61 0.56 -12.75
CA ALA A 203 -12.18 0.61 -12.44
C ALA A 203 -11.41 -0.56 -13.08
N ILE A 204 -11.98 -1.76 -13.05
CA ILE A 204 -11.42 -2.96 -13.69
C ILE A 204 -11.31 -2.76 -15.21
N GLU A 205 -12.37 -2.28 -15.86
CA GLU A 205 -12.36 -2.05 -17.31
C GLU A 205 -11.37 -0.95 -17.72
N THR A 206 -11.27 0.10 -16.91
CA THR A 206 -10.28 1.15 -17.12
C THR A 206 -8.86 0.60 -17.01
N LEU A 207 -8.55 -0.17 -15.95
CA LEU A 207 -7.24 -0.79 -15.78
C LEU A 207 -6.90 -1.81 -16.87
N ARG A 208 -7.90 -2.56 -17.37
CA ARG A 208 -7.73 -3.57 -18.43
C ARG A 208 -7.29 -2.94 -19.76
N THR A 209 -7.78 -1.75 -20.06
CA THR A 209 -7.55 -1.06 -21.34
C THR A 209 -6.44 0.00 -21.27
N HIS A 210 -5.94 0.31 -20.06
CA HIS A 210 -4.91 1.31 -19.86
C HIS A 210 -3.52 0.82 -20.30
N GLU A 211 -2.92 1.55 -21.23
CA GLU A 211 -1.53 1.39 -21.65
C GLU A 211 -0.75 2.63 -21.21
N ASP A 212 0.33 2.43 -20.45
CA ASP A 212 1.19 3.52 -20.00
C ASP A 212 2.56 3.46 -20.71
N PRO A 213 3.10 4.59 -21.21
CA PRO A 213 4.45 4.62 -21.75
C PRO A 213 5.53 4.38 -20.70
N ASP A 214 5.25 4.65 -19.42
CA ASP A 214 6.16 4.37 -18.32
C ASP A 214 6.06 2.89 -17.90
N ALA A 215 7.18 2.17 -17.99
CA ALA A 215 7.23 0.75 -17.67
C ALA A 215 6.83 0.44 -16.23
N ASP A 216 7.19 1.29 -15.26
CA ASP A 216 6.85 1.05 -13.86
C ASP A 216 5.34 1.23 -13.63
N VAL A 217 4.73 2.23 -14.27
CA VAL A 217 3.28 2.44 -14.23
C VAL A 217 2.52 1.30 -14.92
N ALA A 218 3.03 0.80 -16.05
CA ALA A 218 2.44 -0.36 -16.73
C ALA A 218 2.45 -1.62 -15.84
N ILE A 219 3.57 -1.88 -15.14
CA ILE A 219 3.65 -2.99 -14.18
C ILE A 219 2.67 -2.76 -13.02
N ASP A 220 2.57 -1.53 -12.49
CA ASP A 220 1.63 -1.21 -11.42
C ASP A 220 0.16 -1.35 -11.85
N THR A 221 -0.15 -1.04 -13.10
CA THR A 221 -1.49 -1.24 -13.70
C THR A 221 -1.88 -2.71 -13.68
N GLN A 222 -0.97 -3.61 -14.08
CA GLN A 222 -1.22 -5.05 -14.00
C GLN A 222 -1.37 -5.55 -12.56
N HIS A 223 -0.53 -5.06 -11.65
CA HIS A 223 -0.66 -5.40 -10.23
C HIS A 223 -1.98 -4.91 -9.62
N ALA A 224 -2.46 -3.74 -10.05
CA ALA A 224 -3.72 -3.17 -9.63
C ALA A 224 -4.92 -3.94 -10.20
N LEU A 225 -4.87 -4.32 -11.48
CA LEU A 225 -5.91 -5.14 -12.12
C LEU A 225 -6.07 -6.47 -11.40
N ARG A 226 -4.96 -7.11 -11.02
CA ARG A 226 -4.98 -8.32 -10.19
C ARG A 226 -5.59 -8.05 -8.82
N GLU A 227 -5.18 -7.00 -8.12
CA GLU A 227 -5.77 -6.65 -6.81
C GLU A 227 -7.29 -6.42 -6.88
N ALA A 228 -7.77 -5.80 -7.97
CA ALA A 228 -9.19 -5.51 -8.20
C ALA A 228 -10.02 -6.75 -8.53
N THR A 229 -9.46 -7.66 -9.32
CA THR A 229 -10.16 -8.87 -9.82
C THR A 229 -9.98 -10.09 -8.92
N PHE A 230 -9.03 -10.05 -7.99
CA PHE A 230 -8.67 -11.18 -7.15
C PHE A 230 -9.78 -11.51 -6.13
N PRO A 231 -10.23 -12.77 -6.04
CA PRO A 231 -11.19 -13.18 -5.04
C PRO A 231 -10.56 -13.19 -3.63
N ARG A 232 -10.85 -12.15 -2.84
CA ARG A 232 -10.26 -11.92 -1.51
C ARG A 232 -10.58 -13.06 -0.51
N HIS A 233 -11.76 -13.69 -0.63
CA HIS A 233 -12.16 -14.86 0.15
C HIS A 233 -11.69 -16.15 -0.52
N THR A 234 -10.58 -16.69 -0.03
CA THR A 234 -10.03 -17.96 -0.52
C THR A 234 -10.16 -19.08 0.50
N VAL A 235 -10.35 -20.30 0.02
CA VAL A 235 -10.19 -21.52 0.83
C VAL A 235 -8.74 -21.62 1.29
N THR A 236 -8.44 -21.10 2.47
CA THR A 236 -7.14 -21.23 3.11
C THR A 236 -7.27 -22.17 4.29
N ARG A 237 -6.40 -23.18 4.38
CA ARG A 237 -6.26 -23.96 5.60
C ARG A 237 -5.37 -23.19 6.57
N TRP A 238 -5.99 -22.60 7.59
CA TRP A 238 -5.31 -21.92 8.67
C TRP A 238 -4.66 -22.91 9.66
N GLY A 239 -3.63 -22.43 10.38
CA GLY A 239 -2.91 -23.23 11.38
C GLY A 239 -1.65 -23.90 10.83
N ALA A 240 -1.02 -23.33 9.81
CA ALA A 240 0.27 -23.82 9.35
C ALA A 240 1.35 -23.58 10.42
N ASP A 241 2.20 -24.59 10.63
CA ASP A 241 3.35 -24.49 11.52
C ASP A 241 4.45 -23.64 10.87
N PHE A 242 4.81 -22.53 11.51
CA PHE A 242 5.86 -21.62 11.06
C PHE A 242 7.20 -22.33 10.81
N THR A 243 7.55 -23.29 11.66
CA THR A 243 8.84 -24.01 11.58
C THR A 243 8.89 -25.03 10.44
N SER A 244 7.73 -25.35 9.86
CA SER A 244 7.62 -26.30 8.75
C SER A 244 7.76 -25.66 7.37
N LEU A 245 7.76 -24.32 7.28
CA LEU A 245 7.77 -23.60 6.00
C LEU A 245 9.09 -23.79 5.26
N GLN A 246 9.00 -24.00 3.95
CA GLN A 246 10.15 -24.22 3.05
C GLN A 246 10.11 -23.23 1.88
N VAL A 247 11.27 -22.99 1.28
CA VAL A 247 11.36 -22.22 0.02
C VAL A 247 10.47 -22.88 -1.04
N GLY A 248 9.66 -22.07 -1.70
CA GLY A 248 8.67 -22.50 -2.67
C GLY A 248 7.25 -22.69 -2.12
N ASP A 249 7.07 -22.78 -0.80
CA ASP A 249 5.73 -22.82 -0.20
C ASP A 249 4.97 -21.53 -0.49
N TRP A 250 3.71 -21.66 -0.91
CA TRP A 250 2.80 -20.53 -0.93
C TRP A 250 2.10 -20.41 0.41
N ILE A 251 2.21 -19.23 1.02
CA ILE A 251 1.63 -18.93 2.32
C ILE A 251 0.64 -17.78 2.22
N SER A 252 -0.32 -17.78 3.13
CA SER A 252 -1.20 -16.65 3.40
C SER A 252 -1.14 -16.27 4.87
N ILE A 253 -1.12 -14.98 5.14
CA ILE A 253 -1.20 -14.42 6.48
C ILE A 253 -2.42 -13.52 6.61
N ARG A 254 -3.05 -13.59 7.80
CA ARG A 254 -3.96 -12.57 8.28
C ARG A 254 -3.22 -11.65 9.23
N THR A 255 -3.44 -10.36 9.08
CA THR A 255 -2.80 -9.33 9.90
C THR A 255 -3.86 -8.32 10.32
N LYS A 256 -3.57 -7.55 11.37
CA LYS A 256 -4.41 -6.41 11.75
C LYS A 256 -4.19 -5.20 10.86
N ALA A 257 -3.10 -5.19 10.08
CA ALA A 257 -2.75 -4.05 9.26
C ALA A 257 -3.73 -3.82 8.10
N PRO A 258 -3.84 -2.57 7.63
CA PRO A 258 -4.82 -2.17 6.62
C PRO A 258 -4.48 -2.50 5.18
N VAL A 259 -3.31 -3.07 4.91
CA VAL A 259 -2.90 -3.35 3.54
C VAL A 259 -3.61 -4.58 3.01
N ARG A 260 -4.15 -4.44 1.79
CA ARG A 260 -4.84 -5.53 1.07
C ARG A 260 -5.86 -6.25 1.96
N THR A 261 -6.67 -5.49 2.70
CA THR A 261 -7.69 -6.01 3.64
C THR A 261 -7.14 -6.86 4.80
N GLY A 262 -5.86 -6.71 5.12
CA GLY A 262 -5.18 -7.50 6.16
C GLY A 262 -4.93 -8.95 5.75
N HIS A 263 -5.00 -9.27 4.46
CA HIS A 263 -4.76 -10.61 3.93
C HIS A 263 -3.62 -10.54 2.91
N LEU A 264 -2.44 -11.07 3.29
CA LEU A 264 -1.28 -11.10 2.41
C LEU A 264 -1.00 -12.54 1.98
N ARG A 265 -0.45 -12.68 0.78
CA ARG A 265 -0.09 -13.99 0.19
C ARG A 265 1.24 -13.86 -0.51
N GLY A 266 2.09 -14.87 -0.41
CA GLY A 266 3.39 -14.86 -1.07
C GLY A 266 3.99 -16.25 -1.15
N LYS A 267 4.84 -16.44 -2.15
CA LYS A 267 5.71 -17.60 -2.27
C LYS A 267 6.94 -17.36 -1.41
N VAL A 268 7.25 -18.29 -0.52
CA VAL A 268 8.45 -18.24 0.31
C VAL A 268 9.68 -18.31 -0.59
N ILE A 269 10.55 -17.31 -0.47
CA ILE A 269 11.79 -17.18 -1.24
C ILE A 269 13.03 -17.39 -0.36
N ASP A 270 12.90 -17.20 0.95
CA ASP A 270 13.99 -17.38 1.90
C ASP A 270 13.43 -17.82 3.26
N VAL A 271 14.18 -18.69 3.93
CA VAL A 271 13.90 -19.17 5.28
C VAL A 271 15.20 -19.04 6.07
N GLY A 272 15.19 -18.15 7.06
CA GLY A 272 16.35 -17.87 7.90
C GLY A 272 16.75 -19.07 8.75
N THR A 273 17.95 -18.98 9.33
CA THR A 273 18.48 -20.02 10.22
C THR A 273 17.64 -20.17 11.49
N SER A 274 17.82 -21.29 12.21
CA SER A 274 17.14 -21.61 13.47
C SER A 274 17.18 -20.48 14.50
N ASP A 275 18.21 -19.64 14.44
CA ASP A 275 18.49 -18.58 15.41
C ASP A 275 17.75 -17.27 15.10
N THR A 276 17.44 -17.03 13.82
CA THR A 276 16.77 -15.79 13.35
C THR A 276 15.26 -15.96 13.21
N ARG A 277 14.79 -17.21 12.99
CA ARG A 277 13.36 -17.57 12.80
C ARG A 277 12.62 -16.60 11.88
N THR A 278 13.22 -16.33 10.73
CA THR A 278 12.66 -15.45 9.70
C THR A 278 12.17 -16.25 8.50
N VAL A 279 11.10 -15.78 7.86
CA VAL A 279 10.60 -16.32 6.59
C VAL A 279 10.25 -15.15 5.68
N THR A 280 10.89 -15.05 4.52
CA THR A 280 10.59 -14.02 3.53
C THR A 280 9.79 -14.62 2.39
N ALA A 281 8.66 -13.99 2.06
CA ALA A 281 7.80 -14.38 0.97
C ALA A 281 7.58 -13.21 0.01
N LYS A 282 7.45 -13.53 -1.28
CA LYS A 282 7.20 -12.55 -2.34
C LYS A 282 5.90 -12.90 -3.06
N ASN A 283 5.08 -11.88 -3.32
CA ASN A 283 3.98 -11.98 -4.26
C ASN A 283 4.44 -11.46 -5.62
N PRO A 284 4.83 -12.34 -6.57
CA PRO A 284 5.26 -11.91 -7.88
C PRO A 284 4.13 -11.29 -8.71
N TYR A 285 2.86 -11.54 -8.36
CA TYR A 285 1.71 -11.10 -9.15
C TYR A 285 1.22 -9.71 -8.76
N GLU A 286 1.37 -9.33 -7.49
CA GLU A 286 1.03 -7.99 -6.97
C GLU A 286 2.29 -7.17 -6.62
N GLY A 287 3.50 -7.69 -6.83
CA GLY A 287 4.75 -6.94 -6.77
C GLY A 287 5.31 -6.59 -5.39
N TYR A 288 4.78 -7.16 -4.31
CA TYR A 288 5.27 -6.91 -2.94
C TYR A 288 6.00 -8.11 -2.34
N SER A 289 6.73 -7.87 -1.26
CA SER A 289 7.29 -8.90 -0.40
C SER A 289 6.99 -8.62 1.07
N PHE A 290 7.06 -9.66 1.89
CA PHE A 290 6.97 -9.52 3.32
C PHE A 290 7.84 -10.54 4.03
N THR A 291 8.41 -10.11 5.15
CA THR A 291 9.25 -10.95 6.02
C THR A 291 8.51 -11.18 7.32
N LEU A 292 8.37 -12.44 7.70
CA LEU A 292 7.84 -12.85 8.99
C LEU A 292 9.01 -13.07 9.95
N VAL A 293 8.83 -12.65 11.20
CA VAL A 293 9.79 -12.89 12.29
C VAL A 293 9.04 -13.49 13.45
N GLN A 294 9.39 -14.71 13.85
CA GLN A 294 8.81 -15.36 15.02
C GLN A 294 9.58 -14.99 16.29
N GLN A 295 8.89 -14.36 17.23
CA GLN A 295 9.41 -14.08 18.57
C GLN A 295 8.50 -14.72 19.61
N ASN A 296 9.04 -15.70 20.34
CA ASN A 296 8.30 -16.55 21.27
C ASN A 296 7.09 -17.20 20.55
N SER A 297 5.87 -16.96 21.06
CA SER A 297 4.61 -17.45 20.50
C SER A 297 3.97 -16.50 19.49
N SER A 298 4.58 -15.34 19.24
CA SER A 298 4.04 -14.30 18.35
C SER A 298 4.80 -14.25 17.03
N ILE A 299 4.09 -13.96 15.95
CA ILE A 299 4.69 -13.73 14.63
C ILE A 299 4.43 -12.26 14.30
N ARG A 300 5.53 -11.52 14.10
CA ARG A 300 5.50 -10.18 13.50
C ARG A 300 5.83 -10.31 12.03
N TRP A 301 5.50 -9.29 11.27
CA TRP A 301 5.85 -9.22 9.87
C TRP A 301 6.31 -7.82 9.50
N THR A 302 7.08 -7.69 8.43
CA THR A 302 7.46 -6.44 7.77
C THR A 302 7.09 -6.53 6.30
N MET A 303 6.51 -5.48 5.71
CA MET A 303 6.28 -5.41 4.25
C MET A 303 7.33 -4.58 3.55
N ASP A 304 7.63 -4.98 2.32
CA ASP A 304 8.25 -4.12 1.32
C ASP A 304 7.36 -4.14 0.07
N ASP A 305 6.76 -3.00 -0.24
CA ASP A 305 5.90 -2.81 -1.40
C ASP A 305 6.25 -1.45 -2.01
N ARG A 306 6.72 -1.46 -3.25
CA ARG A 306 7.08 -0.26 -4.00
C ARG A 306 5.94 0.76 -4.11
N ARG A 307 4.68 0.30 -3.95
CA ARG A 307 3.47 1.11 -4.00
C ARG A 307 3.14 1.80 -2.67
N THR A 308 3.84 1.43 -1.60
CA THR A 308 3.71 2.03 -0.26
C THR A 308 5.00 2.71 0.15
N SER A 309 4.91 3.80 0.90
CA SER A 309 6.07 4.64 1.24
C SER A 309 6.85 4.17 2.48
N ASP A 310 6.39 3.14 3.21
CA ASP A 310 7.01 2.72 4.46
C ASP A 310 6.89 1.21 4.71
N SER A 311 7.85 0.64 5.46
CA SER A 311 7.81 -0.74 5.91
C SER A 311 6.79 -0.95 7.02
N LEU A 312 5.81 -1.81 6.77
CA LEU A 312 4.69 -2.02 7.68
C LEU A 312 4.90 -3.19 8.60
N HIS A 313 4.56 -3.05 9.87
CA HIS A 313 4.65 -4.15 10.81
C HIS A 313 3.43 -4.27 11.72
N SER A 314 2.93 -5.50 11.88
CA SER A 314 1.88 -5.80 12.86
C SER A 314 2.00 -7.24 13.36
N LEU A 315 1.09 -7.65 14.25
CA LEU A 315 0.93 -9.07 14.57
C LEU A 315 0.22 -9.80 13.43
N VAL A 316 0.70 -11.02 13.15
CA VAL A 316 0.01 -12.01 12.34
C VAL A 316 -1.03 -12.72 13.21
N THR A 317 -2.29 -12.69 12.80
CA THR A 317 -3.43 -13.30 13.48
C THR A 317 -3.84 -14.64 12.87
N GLY A 318 -3.27 -15.01 11.73
CA GLY A 318 -3.41 -16.34 11.14
C GLY A 318 -2.33 -16.59 10.11
N LEU A 319 -1.85 -17.83 10.05
CA LEU A 319 -0.90 -18.33 9.06
C LEU A 319 -1.48 -19.60 8.42
N GLY A 320 -1.46 -19.67 7.10
CA GLY A 320 -1.97 -20.82 6.34
C GLY A 320 -1.13 -21.09 5.10
N ARG A 321 -1.20 -22.33 4.60
CA ARG A 321 -0.63 -22.70 3.30
C ARG A 321 -1.70 -22.58 2.22
N VAL A 322 -1.28 -22.15 1.03
CA VAL A 322 -2.13 -22.02 -0.15
C VAL A 322 -1.63 -22.97 -1.22
N HIS A 323 -2.54 -23.60 -1.94
CA HIS A 323 -2.19 -24.52 -3.00
C HIS A 323 -1.57 -23.75 -4.21
N PRO A 324 -0.36 -24.11 -4.69
CA PRO A 324 0.32 -23.36 -5.76
C PRO A 324 -0.50 -23.21 -7.04
N ILE A 325 -1.23 -24.26 -7.45
CA ILE A 325 -2.09 -24.18 -8.65
C ILE A 325 -3.27 -23.23 -8.43
N GLN A 326 -3.87 -23.27 -7.24
CA GLN A 326 -5.03 -22.44 -6.92
C GLN A 326 -4.65 -20.96 -6.92
N ILE A 327 -3.52 -20.63 -6.31
CA ILE A 327 -3.07 -19.25 -6.21
C ILE A 327 -2.66 -18.69 -7.57
N SER A 328 -1.96 -19.46 -8.42
CA SER A 328 -1.63 -19.04 -9.79
C SER A 328 -2.90 -18.71 -10.57
N LEU A 329 -3.92 -19.58 -10.52
CA LEU A 329 -5.19 -19.33 -11.21
C LEU A 329 -5.88 -18.07 -10.70
N MET A 330 -5.91 -17.82 -9.39
CA MET A 330 -6.58 -16.65 -8.82
C MET A 330 -5.99 -15.30 -9.24
N TYR A 331 -4.72 -15.27 -9.65
CA TYR A 331 -4.06 -14.07 -10.18
C TYR A 331 -4.12 -13.96 -11.71
N ALA A 332 -4.73 -14.95 -12.38
CA ALA A 332 -4.92 -14.92 -13.82
C ALA A 332 -5.84 -13.76 -14.21
N VAL A 333 -5.41 -13.00 -15.20
CA VAL A 333 -6.21 -11.98 -15.88
C VAL A 333 -6.31 -12.33 -17.36
N GLU A 334 -7.32 -11.79 -18.04
CA GLU A 334 -7.46 -11.95 -19.48
C GLU A 334 -6.22 -11.39 -20.21
N GLY A 335 -5.72 -12.13 -21.19
CA GLY A 335 -4.48 -11.81 -21.92
C GLY A 335 -3.21 -12.42 -21.34
N ASP A 336 -3.21 -12.93 -20.09
CA ASP A 336 -2.06 -13.65 -19.54
C ASP A 336 -1.85 -14.99 -20.30
N LYS A 337 -0.60 -15.49 -20.28
CA LYS A 337 -0.26 -16.83 -20.76
C LYS A 337 -0.07 -17.77 -19.59
N MET A 338 -0.67 -18.94 -19.68
CA MET A 338 -0.60 -19.94 -18.62
C MET A 338 -0.03 -21.25 -19.14
N THR A 339 1.09 -21.67 -18.56
CA THR A 339 1.69 -22.99 -18.83
C THR A 339 1.14 -24.00 -17.84
N VAL A 340 0.59 -25.09 -18.37
CA VAL A 340 -0.06 -26.16 -17.62
C VAL A 340 0.76 -27.43 -17.80
N ASP A 341 1.19 -28.01 -16.69
CA ASP A 341 1.89 -29.29 -16.66
C ASP A 341 0.89 -30.41 -16.38
N PHE A 342 0.72 -31.31 -17.36
CA PHE A 342 -0.13 -32.50 -17.26
C PHE A 342 0.65 -33.74 -16.80
N GLY A 343 1.90 -33.57 -16.34
CA GLY A 343 2.81 -34.61 -15.85
C GLY A 343 3.60 -35.30 -16.96
N ALA A 344 2.97 -35.61 -18.10
CA ALA A 344 3.64 -36.19 -19.26
C ALA A 344 4.01 -35.16 -20.34
N ASP A 345 3.34 -34.01 -20.36
CA ASP A 345 3.52 -32.96 -21.36
C ASP A 345 3.11 -31.59 -20.76
N THR A 346 3.65 -30.51 -21.31
CA THR A 346 3.36 -29.13 -20.91
C THR A 346 2.78 -28.34 -22.07
N ARG A 347 1.69 -27.61 -21.84
CA ARG A 347 1.06 -26.75 -22.86
C ARG A 347 0.87 -25.34 -22.35
N THR A 348 0.93 -24.37 -23.25
CA THR A 348 0.71 -22.95 -22.93
C THR A 348 -0.61 -22.51 -23.55
N PHE A 349 -1.45 -21.86 -22.74
CA PHE A 349 -2.76 -21.36 -23.14
C PHE A 349 -2.83 -19.85 -22.96
N ASP A 350 -3.43 -19.16 -23.93
CA ASP A 350 -3.83 -17.77 -23.80
C ASP A 350 -5.11 -17.70 -22.98
N ILE A 351 -5.12 -16.90 -21.91
CA ILE A 351 -6.29 -16.72 -21.05
C ILE A 351 -7.27 -15.77 -21.74
N ILE A 352 -8.45 -16.29 -22.08
CA ILE A 352 -9.47 -15.56 -22.84
C ILE A 352 -10.67 -15.12 -22.00
N THR A 353 -10.86 -15.75 -20.84
CA THR A 353 -11.96 -15.41 -19.94
C THR A 353 -11.58 -15.73 -18.51
N VAL A 354 -11.83 -14.79 -17.60
CA VAL A 354 -11.75 -15.00 -16.15
C VAL A 354 -13.07 -14.58 -15.52
N ASP A 355 -13.76 -15.53 -14.89
CA ASP A 355 -14.97 -15.26 -14.10
C ASP A 355 -14.64 -15.48 -12.62
N SER A 356 -14.67 -14.40 -11.85
CA SER A 356 -14.36 -14.39 -10.42
C SER A 356 -15.61 -14.43 -9.52
N GLY A 357 -16.77 -14.85 -10.07
CA GLY A 357 -18.04 -14.94 -9.36
C GLY A 357 -17.98 -15.66 -8.01
N ALA A 358 -18.89 -15.27 -7.10
CA ALA A 358 -18.86 -15.60 -5.67
C ALA A 358 -18.82 -17.10 -5.31
N GLU A 359 -19.24 -17.99 -6.22
CA GLU A 359 -19.34 -19.44 -5.97
C GLU A 359 -18.36 -20.30 -6.77
N ASN A 360 -17.80 -19.78 -7.88
CA ASN A 360 -16.85 -20.52 -8.71
C ASN A 360 -15.90 -19.55 -9.41
N PHE A 361 -14.59 -19.71 -9.17
CA PHE A 361 -13.58 -19.04 -9.98
C PHE A 361 -13.28 -19.88 -11.20
N CYS A 362 -13.45 -19.30 -12.39
CA CYS A 362 -13.30 -19.97 -13.66
C CYS A 362 -12.27 -19.26 -14.54
N VAL A 363 -11.27 -20.00 -15.02
CA VAL A 363 -10.31 -19.52 -16.02
C VAL A 363 -10.48 -20.35 -17.27
N VAL A 364 -10.71 -19.68 -18.39
CA VAL A 364 -10.75 -20.32 -19.71
C VAL A 364 -9.51 -19.89 -20.48
N GLY A 365 -8.77 -20.88 -20.99
CA GLY A 365 -7.63 -20.64 -21.87
C GLY A 365 -7.72 -21.47 -23.14
N THR A 366 -7.06 -21.00 -24.19
CA THR A 366 -6.96 -21.71 -25.48
C THR A 366 -5.55 -21.67 -26.05
N ASP A 367 -5.13 -22.73 -26.72
CA ASP A 367 -3.89 -22.80 -27.53
C ASP A 367 -4.20 -22.81 -29.04
N GLY A 368 -5.47 -22.55 -29.42
CA GLY A 368 -5.98 -22.62 -30.79
C GLY A 368 -6.53 -23.99 -31.19
N GLU A 369 -6.05 -25.08 -30.58
CA GLU A 369 -6.55 -26.44 -30.81
C GLU A 369 -7.44 -26.92 -29.65
N TRP A 370 -7.07 -26.56 -28.43
CA TRP A 370 -7.69 -26.95 -27.19
C TRP A 370 -8.28 -25.73 -26.49
N THR A 371 -9.40 -25.94 -25.81
CA THR A 371 -9.92 -25.02 -24.81
C THR A 371 -9.95 -25.73 -23.48
N VAL A 372 -9.31 -25.14 -22.48
CA VAL A 372 -9.25 -25.65 -21.11
C VAL A 372 -10.06 -24.76 -20.20
N THR A 373 -10.86 -25.37 -19.35
CA THR A 373 -11.62 -24.66 -18.31
C THR A 373 -11.16 -25.14 -16.94
N PHE A 374 -10.57 -24.24 -16.16
CA PHE A 374 -10.24 -24.45 -14.77
C PHE A 374 -11.41 -23.98 -13.91
N ARG A 375 -11.89 -24.84 -13.01
CA ARG A 375 -12.88 -24.45 -12.01
C ARG A 375 -12.31 -24.67 -10.62
N LEU A 376 -12.32 -23.61 -9.82
CA LEU A 376 -11.99 -23.71 -8.39
C LEU A 376 -13.29 -23.93 -7.61
N SER A 377 -13.60 -25.19 -7.34
CA SER A 377 -14.62 -25.61 -6.38
C SER A 377 -13.98 -26.56 -5.37
N GLY A 378 -13.72 -26.11 -4.13
CA GLY A 378 -13.07 -26.93 -3.11
C GLY A 378 -11.54 -26.97 -3.17
N THR A 379 -10.93 -28.13 -2.91
CA THR A 379 -9.48 -28.24 -2.58
C THR A 379 -8.54 -28.58 -3.73
N ALA A 380 -9.02 -29.01 -4.91
CA ALA A 380 -8.16 -29.37 -6.04
C ALA A 380 -8.72 -28.85 -7.37
N PRO A 381 -7.98 -28.00 -8.11
CA PRO A 381 -8.38 -27.58 -9.45
C PRO A 381 -8.40 -28.78 -10.39
N PHE A 382 -9.39 -28.82 -11.28
CA PHE A 382 -9.42 -29.77 -12.40
C PHE A 382 -9.60 -29.00 -13.71
N VAL A 383 -8.99 -29.52 -14.78
CA VAL A 383 -9.19 -29.01 -16.15
C VAL A 383 -10.23 -29.88 -16.82
N THR A 384 -11.19 -29.24 -17.46
CA THR A 384 -12.04 -29.92 -18.44
C THR A 384 -11.62 -29.45 -19.83
N SER A 385 -11.24 -30.38 -20.69
CA SER A 385 -11.06 -30.11 -22.12
C SER A 385 -12.43 -29.97 -22.77
N GLN A 386 -12.67 -28.92 -23.56
CA GLN A 386 -13.93 -28.78 -24.31
C GLN A 386 -14.04 -29.76 -25.48
N ASN A 387 -12.92 -30.27 -26.00
CA ASN A 387 -12.92 -31.13 -27.18
C ASN A 387 -13.49 -32.53 -26.90
N ASP A 388 -13.35 -33.02 -25.67
CA ASP A 388 -13.75 -34.39 -25.28
C ASP A 388 -14.46 -34.47 -23.92
N GLY A 389 -14.55 -33.38 -23.16
CA GLY A 389 -15.23 -33.32 -21.87
C GLY A 389 -14.52 -34.07 -20.73
N HIS A 390 -13.30 -34.57 -20.96
CA HIS A 390 -12.56 -35.33 -19.96
C HIS A 390 -11.90 -34.43 -18.91
N ARG A 391 -11.91 -34.88 -17.66
CA ARG A 391 -11.16 -34.26 -16.56
C ARG A 391 -9.72 -34.72 -16.63
N LEU A 392 -8.80 -33.76 -16.81
CA LEU A 392 -7.37 -34.04 -16.84
C LEU A 392 -6.73 -33.70 -15.49
N PRO A 393 -5.86 -34.59 -14.94
CA PRO A 393 -5.04 -34.25 -13.79
C PRO A 393 -4.00 -33.20 -14.18
N ILE A 394 -3.66 -32.32 -13.23
CA ILE A 394 -2.69 -31.24 -13.43
C ILE A 394 -1.61 -31.41 -12.36
N ALA A 395 -0.35 -31.46 -12.78
CA ALA A 395 0.80 -31.54 -11.90
C ALA A 395 1.27 -30.15 -11.44
N GLY A 396 1.07 -29.12 -12.28
CA GLY A 396 1.46 -27.75 -11.98
C GLY A 396 0.86 -26.73 -12.94
N ILE A 397 0.83 -25.47 -12.49
CA ILE A 397 0.53 -24.32 -13.33
C ILE A 397 1.56 -23.24 -13.05
N GLU A 398 2.18 -22.76 -14.12
CA GLU A 398 2.98 -21.56 -14.13
C GLU A 398 2.22 -20.48 -14.90
N LEU A 399 1.75 -19.46 -14.18
CA LEU A 399 1.18 -18.28 -14.80
C LEU A 399 2.33 -17.35 -15.18
N ARG A 400 2.50 -17.11 -16.48
CA ARG A 400 3.36 -16.04 -16.98
C ARG A 400 2.47 -14.83 -17.16
N ALA A 401 2.63 -13.89 -16.23
CA ALA A 401 2.11 -12.54 -16.40
C ALA A 401 2.48 -12.04 -17.79
N PHE A 402 1.57 -11.31 -18.43
CA PHE A 402 1.84 -10.55 -19.65
C PHE A 402 3.25 -9.97 -19.58
N ASP A 403 4.08 -10.34 -20.55
CA ASP A 403 5.52 -10.13 -20.59
C ASP A 403 5.80 -8.62 -20.55
N ILE A 404 5.92 -8.02 -19.35
CA ILE A 404 6.67 -6.77 -19.19
C ILE A 404 8.12 -7.20 -19.06
N ASP A 405 8.63 -7.76 -20.14
CA ASP A 405 10.04 -7.96 -20.29
C ASP A 405 10.64 -6.57 -20.29
N LYS A 406 11.40 -6.23 -19.24
CA LYS A 406 12.13 -4.94 -19.14
C LYS A 406 13.04 -4.70 -20.35
N SER A 407 13.27 -5.72 -21.19
CA SER A 407 14.01 -5.66 -22.44
C SER A 407 13.23 -5.04 -23.62
N THR A 408 11.90 -4.93 -23.55
CA THR A 408 11.04 -4.47 -24.67
C THR A 408 10.52 -3.04 -24.55
N VAL A 409 10.73 -2.37 -23.42
CA VAL A 409 10.51 -0.93 -23.30
C VAL A 409 11.84 -0.23 -23.58
N GLY A 410 12.05 0.12 -24.85
CA GLY A 410 13.26 0.77 -25.37
C GLY A 410 13.38 2.25 -25.03
#